data_AF-A0A969MXM0-F1
#
_entry.id   AF-A0A969MXM0-F1
#
_cell.length_a   1.000
_cell.length_b   1.000
_cell.length_c   1.000
_cell.angle_alpha   90.00
_cell.angle_beta   90.00
_cell.angle_gamma   90.00
#
_symmetry.space_group_name_H-M   'P 1'
#
loop_
_entity.id
_entity.type
_entity.pdbx_description
1 polymer ?
#
loop_
_entity_poly.entity_id
_entity_poly.type
_entity_poly.pdbx_seq_one_letter_code
_entity_poly.pdbx_strand_id
1 'polypeptide(L)'
;MDWQLLGLSFVAIFLSELGDKSQVAAIALSGTSKSPKAIFLGTAAALLLASFLGVIVGESFANFLPARVVKLAAAIGFLILAIRLLWPGRGASIPRPRRRVCNLRSRLKPD
;
A
#
# COMPACT_ATOMS: atom_id res chain seq x y z
N MET A 1 -19.86 17.62 18.44
CA MET A 1 -18.97 16.78 17.60
C MET A 1 -17.79 16.43 18.45
N ASP A 2 -17.67 15.17 18.85
CA ASP A 2 -16.59 14.72 19.71
C ASP A 2 -15.27 14.78 18.94
N TRP A 3 -14.61 15.93 18.98
CA TRP A 3 -13.37 16.21 18.25
C TRP A 3 -12.26 15.21 18.62
N GLN A 4 -12.37 14.63 19.81
CA GLN A 4 -11.53 13.57 20.32
C GLN A 4 -11.68 12.26 19.52
N LEU A 5 -12.91 11.87 19.15
CA LEU A 5 -13.17 10.69 18.30
C LEU A 5 -12.60 10.89 16.89
N LEU A 6 -12.71 12.10 16.36
CA LEU A 6 -12.15 12.45 15.05
C LEU A 6 -10.62 12.38 15.07
N GLY A 7 -9.98 12.92 16.12
CA GLY A 7 -8.52 12.82 16.30
C GLY A 7 -8.03 11.38 16.48
N LEU A 8 -8.70 10.58 17.31
CA LEU A 8 -8.34 9.18 17.56
C LEU A 8 -8.49 8.30 16.32
N SER A 9 -9.61 8.41 15.61
CA SER A 9 -9.83 7.65 14.38
C SER A 9 -8.86 8.07 13.28
N PHE A 10 -8.61 9.38 13.11
CA PHE A 10 -7.62 9.88 12.16
C PHE A 10 -6.22 9.33 12.45
N VAL A 11 -5.73 9.44 13.70
CA VAL A 11 -4.39 8.97 14.06
C VAL A 11 -4.29 7.45 13.91
N ALA A 12 -5.28 6.68 14.35
CA ALA A 12 -5.28 5.22 14.24
C ALA A 12 -5.22 4.75 12.78
N ILE A 13 -6.05 5.33 11.91
CA ILE A 13 -6.07 5.00 10.48
C ILE A 13 -4.79 5.50 9.80
N PHE A 14 -4.35 6.72 10.11
CA PHE A 14 -3.13 7.29 9.55
C PHE A 14 -1.90 6.45 9.88
N LEU A 15 -1.72 6.02 11.14
CA LEU A 15 -0.62 5.12 11.50
C LEU A 15 -0.73 3.74 10.84
N SER A 16 -1.95 3.23 10.68
CA SER A 16 -2.19 1.95 9.99
C SER A 16 -1.87 2.03 8.50
N GLU A 17 -2.03 3.20 7.88
CA GLU A 17 -1.82 3.43 6.45
C GLU A 17 -0.39 3.93 6.14
N LEU A 18 0.30 4.55 7.11
CA LEU A 18 1.68 5.02 6.95
C LEU A 18 2.62 3.85 6.67
N GLY A 19 3.26 3.88 5.50
CA GLY A 19 4.17 2.83 5.07
C GLY A 19 3.46 1.61 4.47
N ASP A 20 2.17 1.71 4.16
CA ASP A 20 1.49 0.67 3.40
C ASP A 20 2.12 0.50 2.01
N LYS A 21 1.98 -0.72 1.47
CA LYS A 21 2.49 -1.14 0.17
C LYS A 21 1.99 -0.23 -0.95
N SER A 22 0.79 0.33 -0.82
CA SER A 22 0.24 1.33 -1.74
C SER A 22 1.09 2.60 -1.82
N GLN A 23 1.64 3.09 -0.70
CA GLN A 23 2.51 4.27 -0.67
C GLN A 23 3.85 4.01 -1.35
N VAL A 24 4.46 2.85 -1.11
CA VAL A 24 5.71 2.45 -1.78
C VAL A 24 5.50 2.28 -3.29
N ALA A 25 4.37 1.71 -3.70
CA ALA A 25 3.99 1.57 -5.10
C ALA A 25 3.81 2.94 -5.78
N ALA A 26 3.15 3.89 -5.12
CA ALA A 26 2.96 5.24 -5.64
C ALA A 26 4.30 5.97 -5.82
N ILE A 27 5.23 5.87 -4.86
CA ILE A 27 6.57 6.46 -4.95
C ILE A 27 7.38 5.84 -6.08
N ALA A 28 7.36 4.50 -6.21
CA ALA A 28 8.07 3.79 -7.27
C ALA A 28 7.55 4.17 -8.67
N LEU A 29 6.23 4.28 -8.83
CA LEU A 29 5.60 4.69 -10.09
C LEU A 29 5.90 6.16 -10.41
N SER A 30 5.90 7.03 -9.39
CA SER A 30 6.23 8.45 -9.51
C SER A 30 7.69 8.67 -9.91
N GLY A 31 8.63 7.83 -9.45
CA GLY A 31 10.04 7.93 -9.82
C GLY A 31 10.33 7.53 -11.28
N THR A 32 9.44 6.78 -11.92
CA THR A 32 9.64 6.28 -13.30
C THR A 32 8.88 7.10 -14.35
N SER A 33 7.88 7.88 -13.95
CA SER A 33 7.01 8.59 -14.89
C SER A 33 7.36 10.06 -15.06
N LYS A 34 7.11 10.59 -16.27
CA LYS A 34 7.37 12.00 -16.62
C LYS A 34 6.46 13.00 -15.88
N SER A 35 5.35 12.56 -15.29
CA SER A 35 4.33 13.42 -14.67
C SER A 35 3.92 12.92 -13.26
N PRO A 36 4.70 13.23 -12.21
CA PRO A 36 4.40 12.81 -10.83
C PRO A 36 3.04 13.30 -10.31
N LYS A 37 2.58 14.47 -10.78
CA LYS A 37 1.26 15.02 -10.43
C LYS A 37 0.09 14.15 -10.93
N ALA A 38 0.23 13.54 -12.10
CA ALA A 38 -0.82 12.69 -12.67
C ALA A 38 -0.94 11.36 -11.91
N ILE A 39 0.18 10.82 -11.43
CA ILE A 39 0.20 9.62 -10.59
C ILE A 39 -0.47 9.90 -9.27
N PHE A 40 -0.11 11.00 -8.60
CA PHE A 40 -0.74 11.38 -7.34
C PHE A 40 -2.26 11.45 -7.46
N LEU A 41 -2.78 12.16 -8.46
CA LEU A 41 -4.22 12.25 -8.72
C LEU A 41 -4.83 10.88 -9.02
N GLY A 42 -4.17 10.07 -9.85
CA GLY A 42 -4.65 8.73 -10.22
C GLY A 42 -4.74 7.79 -9.02
N THR A 43 -3.69 7.74 -8.18
CA THR A 43 -3.69 6.92 -6.97
C THR A 43 -4.70 7.42 -5.94
N ALA A 44 -4.84 8.73 -5.77
CA ALA A 44 -5.83 9.31 -4.85
C ALA A 44 -7.26 9.00 -5.30
N ALA A 45 -7.56 9.16 -6.60
CA ALA A 45 -8.86 8.81 -7.16
C ALA A 45 -9.15 7.31 -7.03
N ALA A 46 -8.16 6.46 -7.30
CA ALA A 46 -8.31 5.02 -7.16
C ALA A 46 -8.62 4.60 -5.71
N LEU A 47 -7.92 5.18 -4.73
CA LEU A 47 -8.18 4.97 -3.31
C LEU A 47 -9.59 5.40 -2.92
N LEU A 48 -10.00 6.61 -3.31
CA LEU A 48 -11.35 7.12 -3.03
C LEU A 48 -12.43 6.22 -3.61
N LEU A 49 -12.28 5.80 -4.87
CA LEU A 49 -13.24 4.91 -5.53
C LEU A 49 -13.29 3.54 -4.85
N ALA A 50 -12.13 2.95 -4.53
CA ALA A 50 -12.06 1.67 -3.85
C ALA A 50 -12.72 1.72 -2.46
N SER A 51 -12.44 2.76 -1.67
CA SER A 51 -13.08 2.97 -0.36
C SER A 51 -14.58 3.19 -0.49
N PHE A 52 -15.03 3.98 -1.46
CA PHE A 52 -16.45 4.25 -1.67
C PHE A 52 -17.22 2.97 -2.04
N LEU A 53 -16.69 2.18 -2.99
CA LEU A 53 -17.26 0.88 -3.32
C LEU A 53 -17.24 -0.06 -2.11
N GLY A 54 -16.14 -0.06 -1.35
CA GLY A 54 -15.98 -0.86 -0.15
C GLY A 54 -17.03 -0.55 0.91
N VAL A 55 -17.38 0.72 1.11
CA VAL A 55 -18.43 1.13 2.06
C VAL A 55 -19.81 0.70 1.57
N ILE A 56 -20.16 0.92 0.30
CA ILE A 56 -21.47 0.52 -0.25
C ILE A 56 -21.68 -1.00 -0.10
N VAL A 57 -20.66 -1.78 -0.48
CA VAL A 57 -20.72 -3.23 -0.35
C VAL A 57 -20.72 -3.62 1.12
N GLY A 58 -19.83 -3.04 1.93
CA GLY A 58 -19.71 -3.33 3.36
C GLY A 58 -21.00 -3.05 4.13
N GLU A 59 -21.67 -1.94 3.88
CA GLU A 59 -22.94 -1.57 4.50
C GLU A 59 -24.06 -2.55 4.10
N SER A 60 -24.15 -2.88 2.81
CA SER A 60 -25.14 -3.85 2.32
C SER A 60 -24.97 -5.21 3.03
N PHE A 61 -23.75 -5.71 3.14
CA PHE A 61 -23.47 -6.97 3.84
C PHE A 61 -23.63 -6.86 5.36
N ALA A 62 -23.31 -5.72 5.98
CA ALA A 62 -23.44 -5.51 7.42
C ALA A 62 -24.90 -5.57 7.91
N ASN A 63 -25.86 -5.18 7.07
CA ASN A 63 -27.28 -5.29 7.37
C ASN A 63 -27.79 -6.75 7.40
N PHE A 64 -27.13 -7.66 6.68
CA PHE A 64 -27.52 -9.08 6.63
C PHE A 64 -26.71 -9.98 7.56
N LEU A 65 -25.47 -9.60 7.93
CA LEU A 65 -24.57 -10.46 8.70
C LEU A 65 -24.56 -10.10 10.20
N PRO A 66 -24.89 -11.06 11.09
CA PRO A 66 -24.68 -10.90 12.52
C PRO A 66 -23.21 -10.63 12.84
N ALA A 67 -22.91 -9.73 13.79
CA ALA A 67 -21.55 -9.35 14.16
C ALA A 67 -20.64 -10.55 14.54
N ARG A 68 -21.23 -11.67 15.00
CA ARG A 68 -20.49 -12.91 15.28
C ARG A 68 -19.87 -13.53 14.02
N VAL A 69 -20.60 -13.52 12.90
CA VAL A 69 -20.14 -14.09 11.62
C VAL A 69 -19.00 -13.24 11.06
N VAL A 70 -19.12 -11.91 11.13
CA VAL A 70 -18.08 -10.98 10.69
C VAL A 70 -16.78 -11.17 11.48
N LYS A 71 -16.88 -11.31 12.82
CA LYS A 71 -15.71 -11.58 13.67
C LYS A 71 -15.05 -12.92 13.36
N LEU A 72 -15.83 -13.98 13.15
CA LEU A 72 -15.30 -15.29 12.79
C LEU A 72 -14.61 -15.26 11.42
N ALA A 73 -15.22 -14.60 10.43
CA ALA A 73 -14.63 -14.42 9.10
C ALA A 73 -13.30 -13.64 9.17
N ALA A 74 -13.25 -12.55 9.95
CA ALA A 74 -12.02 -11.80 10.17
C ALA A 74 -10.93 -12.67 10.82
N ALA A 75 -11.28 -13.45 11.86
CA ALA A 75 -10.34 -14.34 12.53
C ALA A 75 -9.75 -15.40 11.58
N ILE A 76 -10.59 -16.02 10.75
CA ILE A 76 -10.15 -16.99 9.73
C ILE A 76 -9.25 -16.31 8.69
N GLY A 77 -9.63 -15.12 8.22
CA GLY A 77 -8.83 -14.34 7.27
C GLY A 77 -7.44 -14.01 7.81
N PHE A 78 -7.35 -13.53 9.06
CA PHE A 78 -6.08 -13.28 9.74
C PHE A 78 -5.25 -14.56 9.94
N LEU A 79 -5.89 -15.69 10.26
CA LEU A 79 -5.20 -16.97 10.39
C LEU A 79 -4.60 -17.42 9.05
N ILE A 80 -5.33 -17.28 7.94
CA ILE A 80 -4.82 -17.58 6.60
C ILE A 80 -3.62 -16.67 6.27
N LEU A 81 -3.73 -15.37 6.56
CA LEU A 81 -2.65 -14.42 6.33
C LEU A 81 -1.41 -14.77 7.16
N ALA A 82 -1.60 -15.14 8.43
CA ALA A 82 -0.53 -15.57 9.32
C ALA A 82 0.18 -16.82 8.80
N ILE A 83 -0.56 -17.85 8.37
CA ILE A 83 0.00 -19.07 7.78
C ILE A 83 0.77 -18.74 6.48
N ARG A 84 0.20 -17.89 5.61
CA ARG A 84 0.84 -17.43 4.36
C ARG A 84 2.14 -16.67 4.63
N LEU A 85 2.18 -15.83 5.67
CA LEU A 85 3.40 -15.13 6.07
C LEU A 85 4.45 -16.09 6.63
N LEU A 86 4.01 -17.08 7.41
CA LEU A 86 4.88 -18.03 8.08
C LEU A 86 5.46 -19.08 7.13
N TRP A 87 4.89 -19.27 5.94
CA TRP A 87 5.39 -20.20 4.92
C TRP A 87 6.30 -19.46 3.91
N PRO A 88 7.62 -19.33 4.13
CA PRO A 88 8.50 -18.52 3.31
C PRO A 88 8.90 -19.37 2.09
N GLY A 89 7.95 -19.52 1.17
CA GLY A 89 8.18 -20.12 -0.13
C GLY A 89 8.78 -19.09 -1.09
N ARG A 90 10.10 -19.20 -1.32
CA ARG A 90 10.88 -18.65 -2.45
C ARG A 90 11.52 -17.26 -2.25
N GLY A 91 12.81 -17.30 -1.87
CA GLY A 91 13.90 -16.62 -2.59
C GLY A 91 13.72 -15.16 -2.96
N ALA A 92 13.85 -14.25 -1.99
CA ALA A 92 14.12 -12.84 -2.28
C ALA A 92 15.52 -12.72 -2.90
N SER A 93 15.60 -12.84 -4.21
CA SER A 93 16.81 -12.53 -4.98
C SER A 93 16.98 -11.01 -4.98
N ILE A 94 17.67 -10.47 -3.98
CA ILE A 94 17.97 -9.03 -3.91
C ILE A 94 18.76 -8.65 -5.17
N PRO A 95 18.25 -7.76 -6.06
CA PRO A 95 18.99 -7.33 -7.23
C PRO A 95 20.21 -6.54 -6.79
N ARG A 96 21.42 -7.02 -7.11
CA ARG A 96 22.65 -6.27 -6.84
C ARG A 96 22.67 -5.01 -7.72
N PRO A 97 22.90 -3.81 -7.17
CA PRO A 97 22.99 -2.59 -7.96
C PRO A 97 24.16 -2.69 -8.95
N ARG A 98 23.85 -2.59 -10.25
CA ARG A 98 24.82 -2.62 -11.34
C ARG A 98 25.66 -1.34 -11.31
N ARG A 99 26.84 -1.42 -10.68
CA ARG A 99 27.83 -0.33 -10.66
C ARG A 99 28.26 -0.02 -12.09
N ARG A 100 27.63 0.99 -12.70
CA ARG A 100 28.10 1.62 -13.95
C ARG A 100 29.08 2.73 -13.61
N VAL A 101 30.17 2.39 -12.90
CA VAL A 101 31.26 3.31 -12.58
C VAL A 101 32.53 2.75 -13.20
N CYS A 102 32.59 2.74 -14.53
CA CYS A 102 33.82 2.43 -15.27
C CYS A 102 33.88 3.04 -16.68
N ASN A 103 33.02 4.02 -17.01
CA ASN A 103 33.13 4.66 -18.34
C ASN A 103 33.01 6.19 -18.32
N LEU A 104 33.23 6.82 -17.16
CA LEU A 104 33.45 8.26 -17.06
C LEU A 104 34.96 8.59 -16.92
N ARG A 105 35.83 7.67 -17.35
CA ARG A 105 37.29 7.88 -17.42
C ARG A 105 37.81 7.97 -18.86
N SER A 106 36.96 7.67 -19.84
CA SER A 106 37.26 7.77 -21.27
C SER A 106 36.83 9.11 -21.89
N ARG A 107 36.07 9.94 -21.16
CA ARG A 107 35.64 11.29 -21.61
C ARG A 107 36.42 12.45 -20.99
N LEU A 108 37.42 12.16 -20.16
CA LEU A 108 38.28 13.18 -19.54
C LEU A 108 39.74 12.96 -19.98
N LYS A 109 39.95 12.99 -21.29
CA LYS A 109 41.29 13.15 -21.86
C LYS A 109 41.22 14.28 -22.87
N PRO A 110 41.74 15.48 -22.53
CA PRO A 110 42.08 16.48 -23.53
C PRO A 110 43.34 16.05 -24.29
N ASP A 111 43.46 16.62 -25.49
CA ASP A 111 44.46 16.45 -26.56
C ASP A 111 44.15 15.38 -27.62
#